data_AF-A0A3C2A5Z4-F1
#
_entry.id   AF-A0A3C2A5Z4-F1
#
_cell.length_a   1.000
_cell.length_b   1.000
_cell.length_c   1.000
_cell.angle_alpha   90.00
_cell.angle_beta   90.00
_cell.angle_gamma   90.00
#
_symmetry.space_group_name_H-M   'P 1'
#
loop_
_entity.id
_entity.type
_entity.pdbx_description
1 polymer ?
#
loop_
_entity_poly.entity_id
_entity_poly.type
_entity_poly.pdbx_seq_one_letter_code
_entity_poly.pdbx_strand_id
1 'polypeptide(L)'
;MKRVITLALGVLMASIALAQPSGYYNSAEGKSGSTLKSALHGIIDGHNEISYSACWDALKVTDRDPNNSSNVIGLYSGFSMNAAAEYAGGAGWNREHVWAKSRGDFGTSMGAGTDLHHLRAEDVSTNSARNNRHFGSGNQFYTDGSGNYSGPTQSKTNTSSWVWEPRDAVKGDVARMMFYMAVRYEGGSGEPDLELNNTITGNTDKTPFHASLDLLLQWHEQDPVDQTERNRNDAIYSYQNNRNPFIDRPEFVDYIWGDGTPGGGGGGGGTGTNSVTITLVTDQYPTETAWTLKNSSGTTVASRSNYTAANTTHNNTYSLADGTYTFTITDSYGDGICCSYGNGSFTWKEGSTTLTSGGSFSSSQTKTFTVGSGSSGGGGGSSSADITVTIRTDNYPSETTWQIRNRSGQTVGGGGPYSTANSTFNKTYTLATGSYTFVINDEYGDGICCSYGNGSYTVKNGSTTLTSGGSFGSSESKGFTVA
;
A
#
# COMPACT_ATOMS: atom_id res chain seq x y z
N MET A 1 65.68 11.51 -4.97
CA MET A 1 64.29 11.48 -4.47
C MET A 1 63.39 10.94 -5.57
N LYS A 2 63.02 9.65 -5.52
CA LYS A 2 62.04 9.06 -6.45
C LYS A 2 60.76 8.85 -5.64
N ARG A 3 59.70 9.60 -5.97
CA ARG A 3 58.38 9.45 -5.37
C ARG A 3 57.67 8.28 -6.06
N VAL A 4 57.34 7.25 -5.30
CA VAL A 4 56.48 6.15 -5.74
C VAL A 4 55.03 6.59 -5.49
N ILE A 5 54.25 6.74 -6.55
CA ILE A 5 52.82 7.00 -6.47
C ILE A 5 52.12 5.65 -6.51
N THR A 6 51.58 5.21 -5.39
CA THR A 6 50.74 4.00 -5.30
C THR A 6 49.32 4.39 -5.72
N LEU A 7 48.90 3.91 -6.88
CA LEU A 7 47.53 4.07 -7.37
C LEU A 7 46.64 3.04 -6.67
N ALA A 8 45.80 3.49 -5.73
CA ALA A 8 44.79 2.65 -5.09
C ALA A 8 43.65 2.41 -6.09
N LEU A 9 43.58 1.20 -6.63
CA LEU A 9 42.49 0.76 -7.50
C LEU A 9 41.27 0.43 -6.63
N GLY A 10 40.33 1.37 -6.49
CA GLY A 10 39.05 1.13 -5.83
C GLY A 10 38.21 0.17 -6.66
N VAL A 11 38.06 -1.07 -6.19
CA VAL A 11 37.12 -2.03 -6.78
C VAL A 11 35.72 -1.63 -6.33
N LEU A 12 34.96 -1.01 -7.23
CA LEU A 12 33.53 -0.79 -7.07
C LEU A 12 32.83 -2.14 -7.21
N MET A 13 32.53 -2.82 -6.10
CA MET A 13 31.65 -4.00 -6.14
C MET A 13 30.23 -3.52 -6.43
N ALA A 14 29.81 -3.64 -7.69
CA ALA A 14 28.40 -3.58 -8.04
C ALA A 14 27.72 -4.82 -7.45
N SER A 15 26.89 -4.62 -6.43
CA SER A 15 25.98 -5.65 -5.92
C SER A 15 25.01 -6.04 -7.03
N ILE A 16 25.18 -7.23 -7.60
CA ILE A 16 24.19 -7.81 -8.49
C ILE A 16 22.99 -8.14 -7.59
N ALA A 17 21.95 -7.31 -7.62
CA ALA A 17 20.67 -7.66 -7.04
C ALA A 17 20.14 -8.86 -7.83
N LEU A 18 20.13 -10.05 -7.22
CA LEU A 18 19.52 -11.22 -7.81
C LEU A 18 18.01 -11.05 -7.70
N ALA A 19 17.40 -10.55 -8.78
CA ALA A 19 15.95 -10.59 -8.92
C ALA A 19 15.47 -12.04 -8.90
N GLN A 20 14.28 -12.29 -8.36
CA GLN A 20 13.63 -13.59 -8.44
C GLN A 20 13.52 -14.07 -9.90
N PRO A 21 13.62 -15.39 -10.16
CA PRO A 21 13.45 -15.94 -11.51
C PRO A 21 12.15 -15.48 -12.17
N SER A 22 12.17 -15.33 -13.49
CA SER A 22 10.94 -15.07 -14.24
C SER A 22 9.93 -16.19 -13.98
N GLY A 23 8.71 -15.81 -13.64
CA GLY A 23 7.63 -16.74 -13.32
C GLY A 23 7.66 -17.35 -11.92
N TYR A 24 8.47 -16.82 -11.00
CA TYR A 24 8.56 -17.29 -9.61
C TYR A 24 7.18 -17.43 -8.91
N TYR A 25 6.22 -16.54 -9.22
CA TYR A 25 4.88 -16.55 -8.63
C TYR A 25 3.78 -17.12 -9.56
N ASN A 26 4.11 -17.77 -10.67
CA ASN A 26 3.12 -18.24 -11.65
C ASN A 26 2.04 -19.15 -11.03
N SER A 27 2.42 -20.00 -10.08
CA SER A 27 1.46 -20.91 -9.43
C SER A 27 0.50 -20.19 -8.48
N ALA A 28 0.77 -18.93 -8.11
CA ALA A 28 -0.09 -18.09 -7.28
C ALA A 28 -1.04 -17.20 -8.09
N GLU A 29 -0.86 -17.09 -9.41
CA GLU A 29 -1.67 -16.22 -10.26
C GLU A 29 -3.17 -16.58 -10.21
N GLY A 30 -4.02 -15.56 -10.04
CA GLY A 30 -5.48 -15.70 -10.03
C GLY A 30 -6.08 -16.41 -8.80
N LYS A 31 -5.27 -16.78 -7.80
CA LYS A 31 -5.74 -17.49 -6.59
C LYS A 31 -5.96 -16.56 -5.41
N SER A 32 -6.97 -16.81 -4.58
CA SER A 32 -7.22 -16.09 -3.31
C SER A 32 -7.47 -17.05 -2.14
N GLY A 33 -7.54 -16.48 -0.93
CA GLY A 33 -7.82 -17.19 0.32
C GLY A 33 -6.88 -18.36 0.55
N SER A 34 -7.43 -19.49 1.00
CA SER A 34 -6.65 -20.70 1.26
C SER A 34 -5.93 -21.24 0.02
N THR A 35 -6.50 -21.07 -1.19
CA THR A 35 -5.84 -21.55 -2.41
C THR A 35 -4.60 -20.75 -2.76
N LEU A 36 -4.59 -19.43 -2.48
CA LEU A 36 -3.40 -18.60 -2.60
C LEU A 36 -2.39 -18.93 -1.51
N LYS A 37 -2.85 -19.06 -0.26
CA LYS A 37 -2.01 -19.42 0.89
C LYS A 37 -1.21 -20.69 0.59
N SER A 38 -1.88 -21.77 0.19
CA SER A 38 -1.22 -23.04 -0.14
C SER A 38 -0.35 -22.97 -1.39
N ALA A 39 -0.70 -22.14 -2.38
CA ALA A 39 0.15 -21.94 -3.56
C ALA A 39 1.46 -21.22 -3.21
N LEU A 40 1.37 -20.19 -2.37
CA LEU A 40 2.54 -19.46 -1.87
C LEU A 40 3.38 -20.32 -0.95
N HIS A 41 2.77 -21.10 -0.05
CA HIS A 41 3.46 -22.11 0.76
C HIS A 41 4.33 -23.00 -0.14
N GLY A 42 3.74 -23.62 -1.17
CA GLY A 42 4.50 -24.46 -2.11
C GLY A 42 5.59 -23.74 -2.92
N ILE A 43 5.50 -22.41 -3.12
CA ILE A 43 6.56 -21.61 -3.77
C ILE A 43 7.75 -21.39 -2.83
N ILE A 44 7.47 -21.10 -1.56
CA ILE A 44 8.50 -20.65 -0.60
C ILE A 44 8.99 -21.77 0.33
N ASP A 45 8.36 -22.94 0.27
CA ASP A 45 8.79 -24.19 0.91
C ASP A 45 10.13 -24.69 0.34
N GLY A 46 10.84 -25.53 1.11
CA GLY A 46 12.07 -26.16 0.67
C GLY A 46 13.25 -25.20 0.46
N HIS A 47 13.27 -24.08 1.18
CA HIS A 47 14.38 -23.14 1.16
C HIS A 47 15.67 -23.75 1.69
N ASN A 48 16.82 -23.20 1.27
CA ASN A 48 18.12 -23.62 1.79
C ASN A 48 18.24 -23.22 3.26
N GLU A 49 18.26 -24.18 4.17
CA GLU A 49 18.45 -23.90 5.59
C GLU A 49 19.93 -23.61 5.90
N ILE A 50 20.16 -22.66 6.81
CA ILE A 50 21.49 -22.34 7.32
C ILE A 50 21.55 -22.63 8.82
N SER A 51 22.74 -22.91 9.34
CA SER A 51 22.89 -23.17 10.77
C SER A 51 22.62 -21.90 11.59
N TYR A 52 22.17 -22.10 12.84
CA TYR A 52 21.95 -20.98 13.77
C TYR A 52 23.20 -20.10 13.96
N SER A 53 24.39 -20.70 13.91
CA SER A 53 25.66 -19.96 13.94
C SER A 53 25.88 -19.11 12.69
N ALA A 54 25.56 -19.63 11.50
CA ALA A 54 25.70 -18.90 10.23
C ALA A 54 24.75 -17.70 10.13
N CYS A 55 23.62 -17.71 10.85
CA CYS A 55 22.70 -16.57 10.89
C CYS A 55 23.38 -15.28 11.37
N TRP A 56 24.43 -15.35 12.20
CA TRP A 56 25.17 -14.14 12.62
C TRP A 56 25.77 -13.40 11.43
N ASP A 57 26.47 -14.11 10.55
CA ASP A 57 27.12 -13.51 9.39
C ASP A 57 26.09 -13.02 8.36
N ALA A 58 24.99 -13.76 8.19
CA ALA A 58 23.89 -13.32 7.33
C ALA A 58 23.24 -12.03 7.84
N LEU A 59 22.97 -11.90 9.15
CA LEU A 59 22.36 -10.69 9.72
C LEU A 59 23.25 -9.45 9.62
N LYS A 60 24.59 -9.61 9.62
CA LYS A 60 25.50 -8.49 9.32
C LYS A 60 25.36 -7.95 7.90
N VAL A 61 24.78 -8.74 6.99
CA VAL A 61 24.48 -8.33 5.62
C VAL A 61 23.05 -7.81 5.51
N THR A 62 22.06 -8.56 6.00
CA THR A 62 20.63 -8.23 5.83
C THR A 62 20.19 -7.03 6.66
N ASP A 63 20.83 -6.79 7.81
CA ASP A 63 20.43 -5.77 8.77
C ASP A 63 21.54 -4.70 8.93
N ARG A 64 22.48 -4.63 7.99
CA ARG A 64 23.58 -3.66 7.97
C ARG A 64 23.05 -2.23 8.02
N ASP A 65 23.65 -1.40 8.87
CA ASP A 65 23.33 0.02 8.91
C ASP A 65 23.75 0.72 7.60
N PRO A 66 22.81 1.34 6.86
CA PRO A 66 23.13 2.03 5.61
C PRO A 66 24.06 3.23 5.80
N ASN A 67 24.09 3.83 6.99
CA ASN A 67 24.93 4.98 7.32
C ASN A 67 26.27 4.59 7.95
N ASN A 68 26.42 3.34 8.38
CA ASN A 68 27.66 2.82 8.94
C ASN A 68 27.79 1.31 8.69
N SER A 69 28.52 0.92 7.65
CA SER A 69 28.68 -0.48 7.26
C SER A 69 29.36 -1.38 8.30
N SER A 70 29.94 -0.81 9.36
CA SER A 70 30.53 -1.57 10.48
C SER A 70 29.50 -1.95 11.54
N ASN A 71 28.25 -1.50 11.37
CA ASN A 71 27.16 -1.68 12.31
C ASN A 71 25.97 -2.42 11.68
N VAL A 72 25.12 -2.96 12.54
CA VAL A 72 23.78 -3.47 12.23
C VAL A 72 22.73 -2.63 12.94
N ILE A 73 21.52 -2.53 12.37
CA ILE A 73 20.39 -1.81 12.96
C ILE A 73 19.47 -2.77 13.72
N GLY A 74 19.19 -2.44 14.97
CA GLY A 74 18.20 -3.13 15.78
C GLY A 74 16.78 -2.91 15.24
N LEU A 75 16.01 -3.97 15.06
CA LEU A 75 14.63 -3.91 14.57
C LEU A 75 13.76 -2.97 15.41
N TYR A 76 13.56 -3.29 16.68
CA TYR A 76 12.69 -2.59 17.62
C TYR A 76 13.36 -1.37 18.26
N SER A 77 14.65 -1.47 18.59
CA SER A 77 15.40 -0.37 19.21
C SER A 77 15.73 0.75 18.24
N GLY A 78 15.96 0.41 16.96
CA GLY A 78 16.52 1.34 15.98
C GLY A 78 17.99 1.69 16.26
N PHE A 79 18.64 1.02 17.21
CA PHE A 79 20.02 1.33 17.56
C PHE A 79 20.99 0.84 16.47
N SER A 80 21.98 1.67 16.14
CA SER A 80 23.12 1.31 15.31
C SER A 80 24.20 0.67 16.18
N MET A 81 24.37 -0.65 16.03
CA MET A 81 25.17 -1.48 16.93
C MET A 81 26.37 -2.07 16.19
N ASN A 82 27.54 -2.07 16.81
CA ASN A 82 28.76 -2.68 16.27
C ASN A 82 28.51 -4.13 15.82
N ALA A 83 28.66 -4.39 14.52
CA ALA A 83 28.38 -5.69 13.92
C ALA A 83 29.27 -6.81 14.49
N ALA A 84 30.47 -6.49 14.97
CA ALA A 84 31.38 -7.45 15.61
C ALA A 84 30.99 -7.80 17.06
N ALA A 85 30.08 -7.04 17.69
CA ALA A 85 29.62 -7.27 19.06
C ALA A 85 28.47 -8.29 19.12
N GLU A 86 28.65 -9.46 18.51
CA GLU A 86 27.68 -10.57 18.57
C GLU A 86 27.58 -11.10 20.00
N TYR A 87 26.40 -10.95 20.61
CA TYR A 87 26.09 -11.25 22.01
C TYR A 87 26.93 -10.47 23.04
N ALA A 88 28.27 -10.50 22.93
CA ALA A 88 29.25 -9.79 23.73
C ALA A 88 29.01 -9.92 25.24
N GLY A 89 28.78 -11.15 25.71
CA GLY A 89 28.47 -11.42 27.12
C GLY A 89 27.13 -10.84 27.58
N GLY A 90 26.22 -10.54 26.66
CA GLY A 90 24.95 -9.87 26.90
C GLY A 90 24.97 -8.36 26.68
N ALA A 91 26.12 -7.77 26.30
CA ALA A 91 26.26 -6.33 26.09
C ALA A 91 26.30 -5.93 24.59
N GLY A 92 26.02 -6.87 23.70
CA GLY A 92 25.98 -6.68 22.26
C GLY A 92 24.57 -6.83 21.69
N TRP A 93 24.48 -7.30 20.45
CA TRP A 93 23.22 -7.62 19.78
C TRP A 93 23.01 -9.14 19.68
N ASN A 94 21.78 -9.60 19.49
CA ASN A 94 21.43 -11.00 19.27
C ASN A 94 20.45 -11.17 18.10
N ARG A 95 20.25 -12.42 17.69
CA ARG A 95 19.21 -12.83 16.74
C ARG A 95 17.86 -12.76 17.43
N GLU A 96 17.07 -11.78 17.03
CA GLU A 96 15.66 -11.67 17.36
C GLU A 96 14.84 -12.59 16.46
N HIS A 97 14.02 -13.43 17.05
CA HIS A 97 13.03 -14.25 16.35
C HIS A 97 11.70 -13.50 16.34
N VAL A 98 11.41 -12.77 15.27
CA VAL A 98 10.18 -11.95 15.18
C VAL A 98 8.95 -12.83 15.36
N TRP A 99 8.90 -14.03 14.79
CA TRP A 99 8.02 -15.05 15.34
C TRP A 99 8.68 -15.69 16.56
N ALA A 100 8.20 -15.39 17.77
CA ALA A 100 8.83 -15.88 18.98
C ALA A 100 8.89 -17.41 19.02
N LYS A 101 10.09 -17.99 19.15
CA LYS A 101 10.33 -19.46 19.15
C LYS A 101 9.44 -20.26 20.08
N SER A 102 9.07 -19.67 21.23
CA SER A 102 8.20 -20.34 22.19
C SER A 102 6.80 -20.57 21.63
N ARG A 103 6.33 -19.74 20.69
CA ARG A 103 5.02 -19.85 20.01
C ARG A 103 5.13 -20.88 18.90
N GLY A 104 4.92 -22.16 19.23
CA GLY A 104 5.16 -23.31 18.34
C GLY A 104 6.38 -24.15 18.71
N ASP A 105 7.07 -23.80 19.81
CA ASP A 105 8.16 -24.56 20.46
C ASP A 105 9.27 -25.08 19.51
N PHE A 106 9.55 -24.37 18.41
CA PHE A 106 10.46 -24.84 17.35
C PHE A 106 11.95 -24.61 17.63
N GLY A 107 12.27 -23.86 18.68
CA GLY A 107 13.66 -23.65 19.12
C GLY A 107 14.55 -22.98 18.07
N THR A 108 15.81 -23.42 17.99
CA THR A 108 16.83 -22.87 17.06
C THR A 108 17.33 -23.91 16.07
N SER A 109 16.55 -24.98 15.85
CA SER A 109 16.83 -25.97 14.82
C SER A 109 16.73 -25.32 13.44
N MET A 110 17.44 -25.91 12.48
CA MET A 110 17.36 -25.48 11.08
C MET A 110 15.91 -25.58 10.57
N GLY A 111 15.51 -24.65 9.71
CA GLY A 111 14.12 -24.37 9.34
C GLY A 111 13.60 -23.13 10.06
N ALA A 112 12.44 -23.22 10.73
CA ALA A 112 11.80 -22.08 11.41
C ALA A 112 12.71 -21.35 12.42
N GLY A 113 13.63 -22.07 13.07
CA GLY A 113 14.57 -21.51 14.05
C GLY A 113 15.71 -20.69 13.44
N THR A 114 15.94 -20.79 12.14
CA THR A 114 17.08 -20.19 11.43
C THR A 114 16.70 -19.38 10.19
N ASP A 115 15.41 -19.22 9.92
CA ASP A 115 14.88 -18.54 8.74
C ASP A 115 15.08 -17.01 8.84
N LEU A 116 15.92 -16.46 7.94
CA LEU A 116 16.28 -15.04 7.89
C LEU A 116 15.11 -14.13 7.52
N HIS A 117 14.03 -14.67 6.94
CA HIS A 117 12.84 -13.85 6.66
C HIS A 117 12.15 -13.37 7.94
N HIS A 118 12.40 -13.97 9.12
CA HIS A 118 11.91 -13.44 10.40
C HIS A 118 13.00 -13.24 11.47
N LEU A 119 14.22 -13.72 11.23
CA LEU A 119 15.35 -13.40 12.09
C LEU A 119 15.86 -11.98 11.84
N ARG A 120 16.05 -11.20 12.90
CA ARG A 120 16.56 -9.82 12.83
C ARG A 120 17.69 -9.58 13.84
N ALA A 121 18.53 -8.58 13.59
CA ALA A 121 19.44 -8.08 14.60
C ALA A 121 18.67 -7.25 15.63
N GLU A 122 18.95 -7.44 16.92
CA GLU A 122 18.37 -6.63 17.98
C GLU A 122 19.31 -6.51 19.18
N ASP A 123 19.27 -5.37 19.88
CA ASP A 123 19.97 -5.21 21.15
C ASP A 123 19.54 -6.30 22.14
N VAL A 124 20.48 -6.88 22.90
CA VAL A 124 20.19 -8.00 23.79
C VAL A 124 19.14 -7.64 24.86
N SER A 125 19.18 -6.43 25.40
CA SER A 125 18.22 -5.99 26.42
C SER A 125 16.85 -5.70 25.82
N THR A 126 16.79 -5.03 24.67
CA THR A 126 15.53 -4.78 23.97
C THR A 126 14.87 -6.10 23.54
N ASN A 127 15.63 -7.05 23.01
CA ASN A 127 15.16 -8.40 22.68
C ASN A 127 14.62 -9.12 23.94
N SER A 128 15.35 -9.04 25.05
CA SER A 128 14.90 -9.64 26.33
C SER A 128 13.59 -9.03 26.84
N ALA A 129 13.40 -7.72 26.67
CA ALA A 129 12.17 -7.03 27.04
C ALA A 129 10.99 -7.39 26.12
N ARG A 130 11.26 -7.55 24.81
CA ARG A 130 10.27 -8.04 23.84
C ARG A 130 9.81 -9.45 24.17
N ASN A 131 10.72 -10.34 24.56
CA ASN A 131 10.40 -11.70 25.04
C ASN A 131 9.52 -12.47 24.02
N ASN A 132 8.42 -13.09 24.45
CA ASN A 132 7.39 -13.67 23.58
C ASN A 132 6.07 -12.87 23.63
N ARG A 133 6.17 -11.57 23.94
CA ARG A 133 5.01 -10.67 23.99
C ARG A 133 4.29 -10.69 22.65
N HIS A 134 2.97 -10.79 22.73
CA HIS A 134 2.11 -10.82 21.58
C HIS A 134 2.17 -9.48 20.85
N PHE A 135 2.29 -9.45 19.52
CA PHE A 135 2.22 -8.19 18.80
C PHE A 135 0.81 -7.61 18.87
N GLY A 136 0.71 -6.38 19.37
CA GLY A 136 -0.54 -5.73 19.75
C GLY A 136 -0.33 -4.23 20.01
N SER A 137 -1.41 -3.49 20.27
CA SER A 137 -1.32 -2.06 20.61
C SER A 137 -0.80 -1.86 22.04
N GLY A 138 0.33 -1.16 22.15
CA GLY A 138 0.95 -0.77 23.41
C GLY A 138 0.49 0.61 23.87
N ASN A 139 0.63 0.87 25.17
CA ASN A 139 0.23 2.14 25.79
C ASN A 139 1.34 2.81 26.60
N GLN A 140 2.52 2.17 26.69
CA GLN A 140 3.69 2.69 27.41
C GLN A 140 4.91 2.58 26.52
N PHE A 141 5.58 3.69 26.24
CA PHE A 141 6.85 3.67 25.52
C PHE A 141 7.90 2.87 26.28
N TYR A 142 8.61 2.00 25.57
CA TYR A 142 9.76 1.30 26.09
C TYR A 142 11.01 2.15 25.87
N THR A 143 11.77 2.32 26.94
CA THR A 143 13.11 2.92 26.92
C THR A 143 14.05 1.84 27.41
N ASP A 144 15.04 1.47 26.59
CA ASP A 144 16.07 0.56 27.04
C ASP A 144 17.01 1.29 28.00
N GLY A 145 17.20 0.74 29.19
CA GLY A 145 18.03 1.31 30.25
C GLY A 145 19.24 0.43 30.60
N SER A 146 19.52 -0.58 29.80
CA SER A 146 20.52 -1.61 30.08
C SER A 146 21.46 -1.83 28.89
N GLY A 147 22.60 -2.49 29.12
CA GLY A 147 23.55 -2.80 28.06
C GLY A 147 24.40 -1.62 27.60
N ASN A 148 25.10 -1.82 26.47
CA ASN A 148 25.95 -0.79 25.85
C ASN A 148 25.17 0.18 24.95
N TYR A 149 23.97 -0.22 24.53
CA TYR A 149 23.05 0.60 23.76
C TYR A 149 21.81 0.83 24.60
N SER A 150 21.46 2.09 24.82
CA SER A 150 20.35 2.47 25.69
C SER A 150 19.70 3.75 25.19
N GLY A 151 18.45 3.96 25.58
CA GLY A 151 17.67 5.12 25.17
C GLY A 151 16.26 4.75 24.70
N PRO A 152 15.50 5.76 24.24
CA PRO A 152 14.14 5.55 23.76
C PRO A 152 14.16 4.72 22.47
N THR A 153 13.35 3.65 22.42
CA THR A 153 13.23 2.78 21.23
C THR A 153 12.06 3.14 20.34
N GLN A 154 11.13 3.97 20.83
CA GLN A 154 9.81 4.25 20.25
C GLN A 154 8.86 3.04 20.17
N SER A 155 9.34 1.83 20.45
CA SER A 155 8.47 0.67 20.69
C SER A 155 7.66 0.89 21.96
N LYS A 156 6.50 0.24 22.07
CA LYS A 156 5.63 0.31 23.25
C LYS A 156 5.36 -1.07 23.80
N THR A 157 5.04 -1.10 25.08
CA THR A 157 4.49 -2.26 25.76
C THR A 157 3.10 -1.94 26.28
N ASN A 158 2.37 -2.99 26.64
CA ASN A 158 1.28 -2.89 27.58
C ASN A 158 1.70 -3.67 28.83
N THR A 159 1.51 -3.09 30.01
CA THR A 159 1.83 -3.78 31.28
C THR A 159 0.65 -4.60 31.78
N SER A 160 -0.58 -4.26 31.37
CA SER A 160 -1.81 -4.96 31.74
C SER A 160 -2.10 -6.16 30.85
N SER A 161 -1.55 -6.18 29.63
CA SER A 161 -1.61 -7.30 28.70
C SER A 161 -0.21 -7.61 28.17
N TRP A 162 0.11 -8.89 27.92
CA TRP A 162 1.47 -9.31 27.53
C TRP A 162 1.78 -8.96 26.06
N VAL A 163 1.91 -7.67 25.77
CA VAL A 163 1.92 -7.10 24.41
C VAL A 163 3.18 -6.28 24.12
N TRP A 164 3.61 -6.31 22.87
CA TRP A 164 4.65 -5.46 22.27
C TRP A 164 4.13 -4.79 21.01
N GLU A 165 4.34 -3.48 20.89
CA GLU A 165 4.12 -2.68 19.67
C GLU A 165 5.51 -2.22 19.19
N PRO A 166 5.96 -2.59 17.98
CA PRO A 166 7.21 -2.08 17.46
C PRO A 166 7.10 -0.59 17.12
N ARG A 167 8.25 0.09 16.95
CA ARG A 167 8.29 1.46 16.45
C ARG A 167 7.60 1.58 15.08
N ASP A 168 7.02 2.74 14.80
CA ASP A 168 6.17 2.95 13.61
C ASP A 168 6.89 2.61 12.30
N ALA A 169 8.18 2.88 12.21
CA ALA A 169 9.00 2.68 11.02
C ALA A 169 9.38 1.21 10.70
N VAL A 170 8.86 0.22 11.43
CA VAL A 170 9.02 -1.22 11.09
C VAL A 170 7.74 -2.02 11.35
N LYS A 171 6.60 -1.36 11.49
CA LYS A 171 5.32 -2.02 11.74
C LYS A 171 4.95 -2.94 10.57
N GLY A 172 5.17 -2.46 9.36
CA GLY A 172 4.92 -3.17 8.11
C GLY A 172 5.91 -4.31 7.90
N ASP A 173 7.19 -4.09 8.20
CA ASP A 173 8.22 -5.15 8.20
C ASP A 173 7.77 -6.31 9.09
N VAL A 174 7.42 -6.01 10.35
CA VAL A 174 6.97 -7.02 11.32
C VAL A 174 5.75 -7.75 10.78
N ALA A 175 4.75 -7.04 10.26
CA ALA A 175 3.57 -7.65 9.67
C ALA A 175 3.92 -8.62 8.53
N ARG A 176 4.76 -8.21 7.58
CA ARG A 176 5.15 -9.06 6.43
C ARG A 176 6.04 -10.24 6.84
N MET A 177 6.85 -10.12 7.89
CA MET A 177 7.58 -11.25 8.46
C MET A 177 6.62 -12.24 9.13
N MET A 178 5.60 -11.76 9.85
CA MET A 178 4.59 -12.60 10.49
C MET A 178 3.69 -13.32 9.46
N PHE A 179 3.24 -12.61 8.42
CA PHE A 179 2.50 -13.22 7.30
C PHE A 179 3.33 -14.30 6.59
N TYR A 180 4.61 -14.03 6.33
CA TYR A 180 5.51 -15.00 5.75
C TYR A 180 5.61 -16.26 6.61
N MET A 181 5.83 -16.12 7.92
CA MET A 181 5.96 -17.29 8.80
C MET A 181 4.69 -18.15 8.82
N ALA A 182 3.52 -17.52 8.82
CA ALA A 182 2.23 -18.22 8.79
C ALA A 182 1.91 -18.93 7.45
N VAL A 183 2.57 -18.54 6.36
CA VAL A 183 2.41 -19.20 5.04
C VAL A 183 3.55 -20.18 4.76
N ARG A 184 4.77 -19.90 5.23
CA ARG A 184 5.88 -20.81 5.06
C ARG A 184 5.67 -22.07 5.89
N TYR A 185 5.27 -21.94 7.16
CA TYR A 185 5.20 -23.07 8.08
C TYR A 185 3.74 -23.50 8.36
N GLU A 186 3.16 -24.31 7.47
CA GLU A 186 1.79 -24.86 7.55
C GLU A 186 1.75 -26.32 8.08
N GLY A 187 2.74 -26.75 8.88
CA GLY A 187 2.74 -28.08 9.52
C GLY A 187 3.17 -29.27 8.65
N GLY A 188 3.66 -29.03 7.43
CA GLY A 188 4.15 -30.07 6.54
C GLY A 188 5.44 -30.74 7.03
N SER A 189 5.65 -32.03 6.76
CA SER A 189 6.93 -32.74 7.00
C SER A 189 7.50 -32.65 8.43
N GLY A 190 6.66 -32.42 9.45
CA GLY A 190 7.09 -32.28 10.84
C GLY A 190 7.57 -30.87 11.22
N GLU A 191 7.39 -29.90 10.33
CA GLU A 191 7.52 -28.47 10.60
C GLU A 191 6.41 -27.98 11.55
N PRO A 192 6.58 -26.83 12.23
CA PRO A 192 5.50 -26.22 12.98
C PRO A 192 4.34 -25.77 12.07
N ASP A 193 3.13 -25.73 12.62
CA ASP A 193 1.93 -25.19 11.97
C ASP A 193 1.60 -23.82 12.57
N LEU A 194 2.25 -22.78 12.04
CA LEU A 194 2.23 -21.43 12.57
C LEU A 194 1.02 -20.65 12.04
N GLU A 195 0.19 -20.13 12.93
CA GLU A 195 -1.05 -19.44 12.54
C GLU A 195 -1.23 -18.09 13.25
N LEU A 196 -1.79 -17.12 12.52
CA LEU A 196 -2.12 -15.80 13.08
C LEU A 196 -3.50 -15.83 13.72
N ASN A 197 -3.68 -15.13 14.84
CA ASN A 197 -5.00 -15.01 15.46
C ASN A 197 -5.16 -13.72 16.27
N ASN A 198 -6.40 -13.29 16.52
CA ASN A 198 -6.66 -12.07 17.28
C ASN A 198 -6.62 -12.27 18.81
N THR A 199 -6.22 -13.45 19.29
CA THR A 199 -6.25 -13.79 20.72
C THR A 199 -4.90 -13.50 21.37
N ILE A 200 -4.86 -12.52 22.27
CA ILE A 200 -3.65 -12.24 23.06
C ILE A 200 -3.38 -13.42 23.99
N THR A 201 -2.22 -14.05 23.80
CA THR A 201 -1.77 -15.20 24.57
C THR A 201 -0.74 -14.82 25.64
N GLY A 202 -0.83 -15.44 26.82
CA GLY A 202 0.08 -15.20 27.94
C GLY A 202 1.53 -15.64 27.69
N ASN A 203 2.43 -15.31 28.62
CA ASN A 203 3.87 -15.54 28.50
C ASN A 203 4.30 -17.01 28.59
N THR A 204 3.48 -17.89 29.15
CA THR A 204 3.76 -19.34 29.26
C THR A 204 3.17 -20.16 28.12
N ASP A 205 2.35 -19.55 27.26
CA ASP A 205 1.68 -20.23 26.17
C ASP A 205 2.68 -20.56 25.04
N LYS A 206 2.68 -21.84 24.66
CA LYS A 206 3.55 -22.42 23.64
C LYS A 206 2.83 -22.80 22.34
N THR A 207 1.54 -22.49 22.23
CA THR A 207 0.77 -22.79 21.02
C THR A 207 1.39 -22.07 19.82
N PRO A 208 1.22 -22.58 18.60
CA PRO A 208 1.82 -21.98 17.42
C PRO A 208 1.00 -20.79 16.92
N PHE A 209 0.44 -20.01 17.85
CA PHE A 209 -0.34 -18.81 17.55
C PHE A 209 0.39 -17.55 17.98
N HIS A 210 0.41 -16.55 17.11
CA HIS A 210 1.08 -15.29 17.41
C HIS A 210 0.51 -14.11 16.62
N ALA A 211 0.56 -12.93 17.23
CA ALA A 211 0.14 -11.63 16.70
C ALA A 211 -1.33 -11.48 16.29
N SER A 212 -1.91 -10.32 16.60
CA SER A 212 -3.26 -9.97 16.14
C SER A 212 -3.28 -9.76 14.63
N LEU A 213 -3.95 -10.67 13.92
CA LEU A 213 -4.14 -10.58 12.47
C LEU A 213 -4.67 -9.20 12.05
N ASP A 214 -5.72 -8.72 12.71
CA ASP A 214 -6.35 -7.43 12.37
C ASP A 214 -5.37 -6.25 12.52
N LEU A 215 -4.50 -6.32 13.53
CA LEU A 215 -3.49 -5.30 13.74
C LEU A 215 -2.33 -5.40 12.75
N LEU A 216 -1.92 -6.63 12.39
CA LEU A 216 -0.90 -6.83 11.36
C LEU A 216 -1.37 -6.32 9.99
N LEU A 217 -2.65 -6.50 9.65
CA LEU A 217 -3.25 -5.92 8.44
C LEU A 217 -3.16 -4.40 8.46
N GLN A 218 -3.53 -3.77 9.58
CA GLN A 218 -3.41 -2.32 9.74
C GLN A 218 -1.95 -1.83 9.64
N TRP A 219 -1.01 -2.53 10.29
CA TRP A 219 0.41 -2.18 10.24
C TRP A 219 0.99 -2.33 8.84
N HIS A 220 0.59 -3.36 8.09
CA HIS A 220 0.98 -3.54 6.71
C HIS A 220 0.56 -2.38 5.81
N GLU A 221 -0.63 -1.80 6.05
CA GLU A 221 -1.11 -0.62 5.32
C GLU A 221 -0.43 0.68 5.76
N GLN A 222 -0.23 0.86 7.06
CA GLN A 222 0.34 2.06 7.65
C GLN A 222 1.83 2.23 7.31
N ASP A 223 2.52 1.11 7.08
CA ASP A 223 3.95 1.06 6.77
C ASP A 223 4.19 0.21 5.50
N PRO A 224 4.01 0.80 4.30
CA PRO A 224 4.17 0.12 3.02
C PRO A 224 5.60 -0.36 2.77
N VAL A 225 5.77 -1.35 1.89
CA VAL A 225 7.09 -1.90 1.56
C VAL A 225 8.04 -0.83 1.04
N ASP A 226 9.16 -0.65 1.72
CA ASP A 226 10.21 0.29 1.35
C ASP A 226 11.36 -0.37 0.58
N GLN A 227 12.37 0.43 0.21
CA GLN A 227 13.53 -0.11 -0.50
C GLN A 227 14.45 -0.93 0.41
N THR A 228 14.47 -0.64 1.72
CA THR A 228 15.26 -1.37 2.71
C THR A 228 14.79 -2.81 2.80
N GLU A 229 13.49 -3.03 2.89
CA GLU A 229 12.88 -4.37 2.89
C GLU A 229 13.10 -5.13 1.59
N ARG A 230 12.96 -4.46 0.43
CA ARG A 230 13.24 -5.10 -0.87
C ARG A 230 14.70 -5.56 -0.96
N ASN A 231 15.64 -4.71 -0.57
CA ASN A 231 17.06 -5.06 -0.53
C ASN A 231 17.33 -6.21 0.45
N ARG A 232 16.64 -6.23 1.59
CA ARG A 232 16.73 -7.31 2.57
C ARG A 232 16.21 -8.62 2.00
N ASN A 233 15.07 -8.60 1.31
CA ASN A 233 14.49 -9.77 0.63
C ASN A 233 15.43 -10.32 -0.45
N ASP A 234 16.04 -9.44 -1.27
CA ASP A 234 17.06 -9.80 -2.26
C ASP A 234 18.30 -10.44 -1.61
N ALA A 235 18.78 -9.87 -0.50
CA ALA A 235 19.92 -10.43 0.23
C ALA A 235 19.61 -11.83 0.78
N ILE A 236 18.45 -12.02 1.41
CA ILE A 236 18.03 -13.32 1.95
C ILE A 236 17.89 -14.36 0.85
N TYR A 237 17.38 -13.98 -0.33
CA TYR A 237 17.28 -14.88 -1.47
C TYR A 237 18.63 -15.50 -1.85
N SER A 238 19.74 -14.76 -1.71
CA SER A 238 21.08 -15.28 -1.96
C SER A 238 21.55 -16.34 -0.95
N TYR A 239 20.96 -16.38 0.25
CA TYR A 239 21.25 -17.38 1.28
C TYR A 239 20.29 -18.56 1.23
N GLN A 240 18.99 -18.27 1.20
CA GLN A 240 17.93 -19.27 1.42
C GLN A 240 17.23 -19.68 0.13
N ASN A 241 17.46 -19.01 -1.00
CA ASN A 241 16.83 -19.31 -2.29
C ASN A 241 15.29 -19.29 -2.25
N ASN A 242 14.70 -18.60 -1.28
CA ASN A 242 13.28 -18.27 -1.25
C ASN A 242 13.06 -16.79 -0.91
N ARG A 243 11.90 -16.27 -1.31
CA ARG A 243 11.51 -14.85 -1.17
C ARG A 243 10.36 -14.73 -0.19
N ASN A 244 10.26 -13.59 0.50
CA ASN A 244 9.03 -13.22 1.19
C ASN A 244 8.01 -12.67 0.17
N PRO A 245 6.91 -13.39 -0.13
CA PRO A 245 5.94 -12.97 -1.13
C PRO A 245 5.24 -11.67 -0.79
N PHE A 246 5.12 -11.34 0.50
CA PHE A 246 4.42 -10.15 0.96
C PHE A 246 5.28 -8.88 0.88
N ILE A 247 6.59 -9.03 0.64
CA ILE A 247 7.48 -7.93 0.26
C ILE A 247 7.45 -7.72 -1.26
N ASP A 248 7.52 -8.81 -2.03
CA ASP A 248 7.54 -8.72 -3.50
C ASP A 248 6.17 -8.37 -4.09
N ARG A 249 5.08 -8.86 -3.46
CA ARG A 249 3.67 -8.72 -3.85
C ARG A 249 2.80 -8.41 -2.63
N PRO A 250 2.87 -7.17 -2.09
CA PRO A 250 2.13 -6.77 -0.88
C PRO A 250 0.63 -7.03 -0.95
N GLU A 251 0.04 -6.95 -2.14
CA GLU A 251 -1.38 -7.23 -2.39
C GLU A 251 -1.80 -8.67 -2.04
N PHE A 252 -0.86 -9.62 -1.96
CA PHE A 252 -1.18 -10.99 -1.53
C PHE A 252 -1.66 -11.06 -0.09
N VAL A 253 -1.31 -10.09 0.77
CA VAL A 253 -1.87 -10.02 2.13
C VAL A 253 -3.40 -9.87 2.06
N ASP A 254 -3.86 -8.91 1.26
CA ASP A 254 -5.29 -8.63 1.06
C ASP A 254 -6.01 -9.80 0.36
N TYR A 255 -5.34 -10.50 -0.54
CA TYR A 255 -5.91 -11.66 -1.24
C TYR A 255 -6.06 -12.91 -0.35
N ILE A 256 -5.31 -13.02 0.75
CA ILE A 256 -5.38 -14.16 1.67
C ILE A 256 -6.28 -13.84 2.87
N TRP A 257 -6.05 -12.70 3.53
CA TRP A 257 -6.69 -12.35 4.80
C TRP A 257 -7.62 -11.13 4.71
N GLY A 258 -7.63 -10.40 3.60
CA GLY A 258 -8.55 -9.30 3.34
C GLY A 258 -9.72 -9.70 2.45
N ASP A 259 -10.34 -8.70 1.82
CA ASP A 259 -11.47 -8.87 0.88
C ASP A 259 -11.05 -8.67 -0.60
N GLY A 260 -9.75 -8.57 -0.85
CA GLY A 260 -9.17 -8.51 -2.19
C GLY A 260 -9.30 -9.83 -2.96
N THR A 261 -9.44 -9.74 -4.29
CA THR A 261 -9.36 -10.90 -5.19
C THR A 261 -8.34 -10.62 -6.30
N PRO A 262 -7.46 -11.56 -6.66
CA PRO A 262 -6.52 -11.37 -7.75
C PRO A 262 -7.28 -11.30 -9.06
N GLY A 263 -7.24 -10.13 -9.69
CA GLY A 263 -7.67 -9.87 -11.06
C GLY A 263 -8.94 -10.59 -11.46
N GLY A 264 -10.12 -10.01 -11.17
CA GLY A 264 -11.41 -10.42 -11.76
C GLY A 264 -11.44 -10.23 -13.29
N GLY A 265 -10.56 -10.93 -14.00
CA GLY A 265 -10.41 -11.02 -15.44
C GLY A 265 -11.19 -12.21 -15.95
N GLY A 266 -12.49 -12.01 -16.14
CA GLY A 266 -13.26 -12.84 -17.05
C GLY A 266 -13.04 -12.37 -18.50
N GLY A 267 -12.20 -13.09 -19.24
CA GLY A 267 -12.28 -13.26 -20.71
C GLY A 267 -11.98 -12.07 -21.63
N GLY A 268 -10.87 -12.14 -22.35
CA GLY A 268 -10.63 -11.36 -23.58
C GLY A 268 -9.17 -10.96 -23.74
N GLY A 269 -8.47 -11.55 -24.71
CA GLY A 269 -7.02 -11.42 -24.87
C GLY A 269 -6.51 -10.00 -25.15
N GLY A 270 -5.36 -9.68 -24.58
CA GLY A 270 -4.58 -8.47 -24.81
C GLY A 270 -3.57 -8.27 -23.68
N THR A 271 -2.29 -8.44 -23.98
CA THR A 271 -1.17 -8.40 -23.03
C THR A 271 -0.86 -6.97 -22.58
N GLY A 272 -1.36 -6.58 -21.41
CA GLY A 272 -0.99 -5.37 -20.68
C GLY A 272 -1.89 -5.17 -19.47
N THR A 273 -1.31 -5.09 -18.27
CA THR A 273 -2.02 -4.62 -17.07
C THR A 273 -1.54 -3.21 -16.73
N ASN A 274 -2.47 -2.35 -16.35
CA ASN A 274 -2.22 -0.97 -15.98
C ASN A 274 -2.20 -0.87 -14.45
N SER A 275 -1.25 -0.13 -13.91
CA SER A 275 -1.17 0.15 -12.48
C SER A 275 -2.15 1.28 -12.14
N VAL A 276 -3.23 0.94 -11.44
CA VAL A 276 -4.34 1.83 -11.12
C VAL A 276 -4.47 1.95 -9.60
N THR A 277 -4.35 3.16 -9.08
CA THR A 277 -4.36 3.46 -7.64
C THR A 277 -5.66 4.13 -7.23
N ILE A 278 -6.30 3.62 -6.17
CA ILE A 278 -7.32 4.36 -5.41
C ILE A 278 -6.66 5.01 -4.20
N THR A 279 -6.87 6.31 -4.07
CA THR A 279 -6.66 7.06 -2.83
C THR A 279 -8.02 7.32 -2.20
N LEU A 280 -8.30 6.69 -1.07
CA LEU A 280 -9.50 6.92 -0.25
C LEU A 280 -9.10 7.66 1.01
N VAL A 281 -9.72 8.80 1.29
CA VAL A 281 -9.65 9.48 2.58
C VAL A 281 -10.96 9.14 3.32
N THR A 282 -10.85 8.43 4.44
CA THR A 282 -12.01 8.19 5.31
C THR A 282 -12.41 9.47 6.04
N ASP A 283 -13.63 9.51 6.54
CA ASP A 283 -14.13 10.60 7.39
C ASP A 283 -13.97 10.25 8.88
N GLN A 284 -14.77 10.83 9.78
CA GLN A 284 -14.69 10.51 11.20
C GLN A 284 -15.21 9.09 11.54
N TYR A 285 -15.97 8.46 10.63
CA TYR A 285 -16.65 7.17 10.84
C TYR A 285 -16.24 6.14 9.77
N PRO A 286 -14.94 5.77 9.73
CA PRO A 286 -14.38 4.94 8.66
C PRO A 286 -15.04 3.55 8.53
N THR A 287 -15.56 3.00 9.63
CA THR A 287 -16.14 1.65 9.68
C THR A 287 -17.39 1.51 8.82
N GLU A 288 -17.98 2.62 8.43
CA GLU A 288 -19.23 2.68 7.67
C GLU A 288 -18.95 2.69 6.16
N THR A 289 -17.71 3.00 5.77
CA THR A 289 -17.26 3.07 4.38
C THR A 289 -16.88 1.69 3.84
N ALA A 290 -17.43 1.34 2.68
CA ALA A 290 -17.00 0.19 1.89
C ALA A 290 -17.08 0.51 0.40
N TRP A 291 -16.38 -0.23 -0.44
CA TRP A 291 -16.49 -0.08 -1.90
C TRP A 291 -16.26 -1.37 -2.67
N THR A 292 -16.76 -1.39 -3.89
CA THR A 292 -16.54 -2.46 -4.88
C THR A 292 -16.17 -1.86 -6.23
N LEU A 293 -15.33 -2.56 -6.97
CA LEU A 293 -14.95 -2.27 -8.35
C LEU A 293 -15.32 -3.47 -9.19
N LYS A 294 -16.16 -3.27 -10.21
CA LYS A 294 -16.59 -4.31 -11.15
C LYS A 294 -16.12 -4.01 -12.56
N ASN A 295 -15.76 -5.05 -13.32
CA ASN A 295 -15.49 -4.92 -14.75
C ASN A 295 -16.79 -4.84 -15.57
N SER A 296 -16.67 -4.76 -16.90
CA SER A 296 -17.81 -4.70 -17.82
C SER A 296 -18.68 -5.96 -17.84
N SER A 297 -18.16 -7.12 -17.44
CA SER A 297 -18.97 -8.34 -17.27
C SER A 297 -19.72 -8.39 -15.94
N GLY A 298 -19.58 -7.36 -15.10
CA GLY A 298 -20.20 -7.29 -13.77
C GLY A 298 -19.45 -8.07 -12.70
N THR A 299 -18.28 -8.62 -13.02
CA THR A 299 -17.43 -9.35 -12.08
C THR A 299 -16.72 -8.36 -11.16
N THR A 300 -16.80 -8.57 -9.85
CA THR A 300 -16.00 -7.79 -8.87
C THR A 300 -14.53 -8.13 -9.06
N VAL A 301 -13.71 -7.11 -9.30
CA VAL A 301 -12.27 -7.23 -9.52
C VAL A 301 -11.44 -6.69 -8.35
N ALA A 302 -12.06 -5.87 -7.51
CA ALA A 302 -11.51 -5.39 -6.25
C ALA A 302 -12.68 -4.93 -5.37
N SER A 303 -12.51 -5.02 -4.06
CA SER A 303 -13.43 -4.48 -3.06
C SER A 303 -12.65 -4.15 -1.82
N ARG A 304 -13.21 -3.31 -0.96
CA ARG A 304 -12.65 -3.04 0.35
C ARG A 304 -13.69 -2.60 1.37
N SER A 305 -13.50 -2.98 2.62
CA SER A 305 -14.40 -2.69 3.74
C SER A 305 -13.63 -2.60 5.08
N ASN A 306 -14.36 -2.40 6.19
CA ASN A 306 -13.83 -2.46 7.56
C ASN A 306 -12.69 -1.48 7.87
N TYR A 307 -12.74 -0.26 7.34
CA TYR A 307 -11.76 0.76 7.72
C TYR A 307 -11.94 1.15 9.20
N THR A 308 -10.86 1.19 9.96
CA THR A 308 -10.89 1.50 11.40
C THR A 308 -10.26 2.86 11.74
N ALA A 309 -9.46 3.41 10.82
CA ALA A 309 -8.73 4.65 11.04
C ALA A 309 -9.50 5.85 10.49
N ALA A 310 -9.89 6.78 11.38
CA ALA A 310 -10.64 7.98 11.02
C ALA A 310 -9.74 9.02 10.35
N ASN A 311 -10.29 9.81 9.43
CA ASN A 311 -9.62 10.88 8.69
C ASN A 311 -8.28 10.42 8.06
N THR A 312 -8.23 9.17 7.63
CA THR A 312 -6.99 8.52 7.21
C THR A 312 -6.98 8.31 5.71
N THR A 313 -5.81 8.54 5.10
CA THR A 313 -5.61 8.26 3.68
C THR A 313 -5.18 6.81 3.50
N HIS A 314 -5.97 6.06 2.76
CA HIS A 314 -5.68 4.69 2.30
C HIS A 314 -5.33 4.73 0.81
N ASN A 315 -4.17 4.17 0.47
CA ASN A 315 -3.72 4.05 -0.92
C ASN A 315 -3.62 2.57 -1.29
N ASN A 316 -4.42 2.13 -2.25
CA ASN A 316 -4.39 0.76 -2.75
C ASN A 316 -4.15 0.78 -4.26
N THR A 317 -3.22 -0.05 -4.74
CA THR A 317 -2.87 -0.14 -6.16
C THR A 317 -3.22 -1.50 -6.71
N TYR A 318 -3.91 -1.52 -7.85
CA TYR A 318 -4.38 -2.72 -8.52
C TYR A 318 -3.84 -2.80 -9.94
N SER A 319 -3.46 -4.00 -10.37
CA SER A 319 -3.13 -4.28 -11.77
C SER A 319 -4.41 -4.61 -12.54
N LEU A 320 -4.92 -3.65 -13.31
CA LEU A 320 -6.18 -3.77 -14.06
C LEU A 320 -5.92 -3.90 -15.56
N ALA A 321 -6.62 -4.83 -16.22
CA ALA A 321 -6.58 -4.95 -17.67
C ALA A 321 -7.25 -3.73 -18.35
N ASP A 322 -6.99 -3.57 -19.64
CA ASP A 322 -7.71 -2.60 -20.45
C ASP A 322 -9.22 -2.89 -20.40
N GLY A 323 -10.03 -1.88 -20.13
CA GLY A 323 -11.48 -2.07 -20.05
C GLY A 323 -12.22 -0.99 -19.28
N THR A 324 -13.53 -1.16 -19.20
CA THR A 324 -14.44 -0.28 -18.47
C THR A 324 -14.76 -0.88 -17.10
N TYR A 325 -14.67 -0.04 -16.08
CA TYR A 325 -14.89 -0.42 -14.70
C TYR A 325 -15.95 0.44 -14.05
N THR A 326 -16.76 -0.18 -13.20
CA THR A 326 -17.79 0.45 -12.38
C THR A 326 -17.37 0.37 -10.92
N PHE A 327 -17.07 1.53 -10.34
CA PHE A 327 -16.77 1.71 -8.93
C PHE A 327 -18.04 2.11 -8.17
N THR A 328 -18.33 1.42 -7.08
CA THR A 328 -19.43 1.73 -6.18
C THR A 328 -18.88 1.84 -4.77
N ILE A 329 -18.96 3.02 -4.17
CA ILE A 329 -18.70 3.25 -2.75
C ILE A 329 -20.02 3.35 -2.00
N THR A 330 -20.04 2.87 -0.77
CA THR A 330 -21.20 2.85 0.12
C THR A 330 -20.82 3.36 1.49
N ASP A 331 -21.79 3.99 2.12
CA ASP A 331 -21.76 4.38 3.51
C ASP A 331 -23.00 3.79 4.20
N SER A 332 -22.79 3.01 5.26
CA SER A 332 -23.88 2.25 5.89
C SER A 332 -24.82 3.09 6.77
N TYR A 333 -24.41 4.28 7.20
CA TYR A 333 -25.24 5.21 7.97
C TYR A 333 -25.93 6.27 7.10
N GLY A 334 -25.42 6.46 5.88
CA GLY A 334 -26.08 7.21 4.82
C GLY A 334 -25.90 8.71 4.87
N ASP A 335 -24.99 9.21 5.71
CA ASP A 335 -24.50 10.58 5.70
C ASP A 335 -23.31 10.76 4.75
N GLY A 336 -22.66 9.65 4.38
CA GLY A 336 -21.58 9.59 3.41
C GLY A 336 -20.29 10.23 3.93
N ILE A 337 -19.21 10.08 3.17
CA ILE A 337 -17.88 10.44 3.67
C ILE A 337 -17.57 11.95 3.61
N CYS A 338 -18.50 12.79 3.13
CA CYS A 338 -18.32 14.24 3.05
C CYS A 338 -19.66 15.00 3.08
N CYS A 339 -19.80 16.15 3.75
CA CYS A 339 -18.75 16.93 4.44
C CYS A 339 -19.15 17.39 5.85
N SER A 340 -20.26 16.87 6.39
CA SER A 340 -20.77 17.24 7.72
C SER A 340 -19.99 16.57 8.85
N TYR A 341 -19.48 15.37 8.62
CA TYR A 341 -18.82 14.52 9.63
C TYR A 341 -17.38 14.15 9.23
N GLY A 342 -16.75 14.94 8.37
CA GLY A 342 -15.38 14.75 7.93
C GLY A 342 -15.20 15.15 6.47
N ASN A 343 -13.93 15.26 6.03
CA ASN A 343 -13.59 15.63 4.66
C ASN A 343 -13.08 14.41 3.89
N GLY A 344 -13.84 13.32 3.94
CA GLY A 344 -13.52 12.11 3.20
C GLY A 344 -13.69 12.29 1.69
N SER A 345 -12.94 11.51 0.92
CA SER A 345 -12.95 11.59 -0.54
C SER A 345 -12.38 10.32 -1.16
N PHE A 346 -12.62 10.08 -2.44
CA PHE A 346 -11.88 9.07 -3.20
C PHE A 346 -11.39 9.62 -4.53
N THR A 347 -10.25 9.11 -4.99
CA THR A 347 -9.70 9.39 -6.32
C THR A 347 -9.10 8.11 -6.89
N TRP A 348 -9.49 7.76 -8.11
CA TRP A 348 -8.85 6.71 -8.91
C TRP A 348 -7.90 7.35 -9.92
N LYS A 349 -6.66 6.86 -9.99
CA LYS A 349 -5.62 7.31 -10.91
C LYS A 349 -4.94 6.17 -11.64
N GLU A 350 -4.50 6.44 -12.86
CA GLU A 350 -3.59 5.61 -13.63
C GLU A 350 -2.37 6.48 -13.98
N GLY A 351 -1.23 6.20 -13.35
CA GLY A 351 -0.09 7.13 -13.37
C GLY A 351 -0.49 8.52 -12.83
N SER A 352 -0.27 9.57 -13.63
CA SER A 352 -0.68 10.94 -13.28
C SER A 352 -2.14 11.27 -13.62
N THR A 353 -2.84 10.40 -14.35
CA THR A 353 -4.16 10.70 -14.90
C THR A 353 -5.25 10.29 -13.93
N THR A 354 -6.11 11.25 -13.54
CA THR A 354 -7.31 10.97 -12.73
C THR A 354 -8.40 10.36 -13.60
N LEU A 355 -8.77 9.12 -13.29
CA LEU A 355 -9.83 8.36 -13.96
C LEU A 355 -11.22 8.79 -13.46
N THR A 356 -11.38 8.89 -12.14
CA THR A 356 -12.60 9.40 -11.50
C THR A 356 -12.30 9.88 -10.07
N SER A 357 -13.14 10.75 -9.53
CA SER A 357 -13.10 11.22 -8.15
C SER A 357 -14.50 11.44 -7.58
N GLY A 358 -14.61 11.51 -6.26
CA GLY A 358 -15.86 11.74 -5.55
C GLY A 358 -15.69 11.78 -4.04
N GLY A 359 -16.81 11.72 -3.32
CA GLY A 359 -16.82 11.79 -1.85
C GLY A 359 -18.14 12.32 -1.28
N SER A 360 -18.81 13.23 -1.99
CA SER A 360 -20.14 13.73 -1.57
C SER A 360 -21.25 12.81 -2.07
N PHE A 361 -21.82 12.02 -1.17
CA PHE A 361 -22.99 11.16 -1.38
C PHE A 361 -23.68 10.90 -0.05
N SER A 362 -24.87 10.29 -0.07
CA SER A 362 -25.53 9.80 1.13
C SER A 362 -25.08 8.37 1.43
N SER A 363 -25.88 7.36 1.05
CA SER A 363 -25.53 5.95 1.30
C SER A 363 -24.70 5.30 0.20
N SER A 364 -24.65 5.86 -1.01
CA SER A 364 -23.83 5.32 -2.08
C SER A 364 -23.51 6.32 -3.20
N GLN A 365 -22.34 6.13 -3.81
CA GLN A 365 -21.99 6.74 -5.09
C GLN A 365 -21.44 5.67 -6.05
N THR A 366 -21.91 5.72 -7.30
CA THR A 366 -21.38 4.88 -8.39
C THR A 366 -20.76 5.74 -9.48
N LYS A 367 -19.59 5.32 -9.96
CA LYS A 367 -18.81 5.97 -11.03
C LYS A 367 -18.33 4.92 -12.02
N THR A 368 -18.22 5.30 -13.29
CA THR A 368 -17.66 4.44 -14.33
C THR A 368 -16.45 5.13 -14.96
N PHE A 369 -15.37 4.38 -15.16
CA PHE A 369 -14.14 4.86 -15.80
C PHE A 369 -13.52 3.79 -16.69
N THR A 370 -12.58 4.19 -17.56
CA THR A 370 -11.85 3.24 -18.42
C THR A 370 -10.37 3.20 -18.06
N VAL A 371 -9.77 2.03 -18.23
CA VAL A 371 -8.35 1.74 -18.04
C VAL A 371 -7.78 1.28 -19.39
N GLY A 372 -6.55 1.67 -19.73
CA GLY A 372 -5.84 1.03 -20.84
C GLY A 372 -6.03 1.56 -22.28
N SER A 373 -6.93 2.50 -22.57
CA SER A 373 -7.17 3.00 -23.94
C SER A 373 -6.03 3.88 -24.51
N GLY A 374 -4.96 3.24 -24.96
CA GLY A 374 -3.69 3.85 -25.37
C GLY A 374 -2.92 3.05 -26.42
N SER A 375 -3.63 2.48 -27.41
CA SER A 375 -3.01 2.09 -28.68
C SER A 375 -3.68 2.84 -29.83
N SER A 376 -2.98 3.86 -30.31
CA SER A 376 -3.11 4.33 -31.69
C SER A 376 -2.63 3.20 -32.62
N GLY A 377 -3.54 2.33 -33.02
CA GLY A 377 -3.37 1.34 -34.08
C GLY A 377 -4.61 1.40 -34.98
N GLY A 378 -4.43 1.85 -36.22
CA GLY A 378 -5.52 2.27 -37.09
C GLY A 378 -6.50 1.18 -37.53
N GLY A 379 -7.74 1.62 -37.81
CA GLY A 379 -8.69 0.89 -38.64
C GLY A 379 -10.13 0.92 -38.14
N GLY A 380 -10.88 1.97 -38.50
CA GLY A 380 -12.34 1.89 -38.73
C GLY A 380 -13.27 2.24 -37.56
N GLY A 381 -13.68 3.52 -37.50
CA GLY A 381 -14.89 3.97 -36.80
C GLY A 381 -14.65 4.65 -35.45
N SER A 382 -13.99 5.81 -35.42
CA SER A 382 -14.00 6.67 -34.24
C SER A 382 -15.41 7.22 -34.01
N SER A 383 -16.13 6.63 -33.05
CA SER A 383 -17.31 7.28 -32.49
C SER A 383 -16.86 8.55 -31.76
N SER A 384 -17.56 9.65 -32.02
CA SER A 384 -17.37 10.93 -31.33
C SER A 384 -18.72 11.45 -30.88
N ALA A 385 -18.77 12.09 -29.72
CA ALA A 385 -19.99 12.68 -29.20
C ALA A 385 -19.79 14.16 -28.86
N ASP A 386 -20.88 14.92 -28.95
CA ASP A 386 -20.90 16.32 -28.58
C ASP A 386 -21.03 16.49 -27.08
N ILE A 387 -19.97 17.04 -26.48
CA ILE A 387 -19.88 17.33 -25.06
C ILE A 387 -20.12 18.82 -24.83
N THR A 388 -21.20 19.12 -24.12
CA THR A 388 -21.57 20.50 -23.77
C THR A 388 -21.15 20.81 -22.35
N VAL A 389 -20.28 21.81 -22.21
CA VAL A 389 -19.92 22.42 -20.92
C VAL A 389 -20.79 23.65 -20.72
N THR A 390 -21.55 23.66 -19.65
CA THR A 390 -22.34 24.80 -19.18
C THR A 390 -21.67 25.37 -17.95
N ILE A 391 -21.31 26.65 -17.98
CA ILE A 391 -20.83 27.42 -16.82
C ILE A 391 -21.89 28.46 -16.48
N ARG A 392 -22.37 28.47 -15.24
CA ARG A 392 -23.08 29.59 -14.63
C ARG A 392 -22.06 30.35 -13.79
N THR A 393 -21.75 31.58 -14.16
CA THR A 393 -20.84 32.44 -13.40
C THR A 393 -21.51 32.93 -12.12
N ASP A 394 -20.68 33.28 -11.14
CA ASP A 394 -21.04 33.92 -9.87
C ASP A 394 -20.93 35.46 -10.01
N ASN A 395 -20.63 36.19 -8.93
CA ASN A 395 -20.44 37.65 -9.01
C ASN A 395 -19.09 38.05 -9.62
N TYR A 396 -18.08 37.16 -9.63
CA TYR A 396 -16.72 37.45 -10.11
C TYR A 396 -16.30 36.57 -11.32
N PRO A 397 -17.00 36.70 -12.47
CA PRO A 397 -16.84 35.83 -13.63
C PRO A 397 -15.43 35.84 -14.27
N SER A 398 -14.63 36.90 -14.04
CA SER A 398 -13.30 37.08 -14.64
C SER A 398 -12.27 36.08 -14.12
N GLU A 399 -12.55 35.44 -13.00
CA GLU A 399 -11.62 34.57 -12.27
C GLU A 399 -11.80 33.10 -12.68
N THR A 400 -12.93 32.77 -13.31
CA THR A 400 -13.27 31.41 -13.73
C THR A 400 -12.69 31.06 -15.09
N THR A 401 -11.79 30.06 -15.12
CA THR A 401 -11.32 29.42 -16.36
C THR A 401 -11.50 27.90 -16.29
N TRP A 402 -11.57 27.23 -17.45
CA TRP A 402 -11.61 25.77 -17.45
C TRP A 402 -11.01 25.15 -18.71
N GLN A 403 -10.65 23.88 -18.60
CA GLN A 403 -10.06 23.06 -19.65
C GLN A 403 -10.64 21.65 -19.62
N ILE A 404 -10.74 21.03 -20.79
CA ILE A 404 -10.90 19.58 -20.94
C ILE A 404 -9.55 19.04 -21.40
N ARG A 405 -8.99 18.08 -20.66
CA ARG A 405 -7.76 17.39 -21.01
C ARG A 405 -8.05 15.94 -21.40
N ASN A 406 -7.41 15.46 -22.45
CA ASN A 406 -7.44 14.04 -22.80
C ASN A 406 -6.45 13.26 -21.91
N ARG A 407 -6.35 11.94 -22.13
CA ARG A 407 -5.47 11.05 -21.35
C ARG A 407 -3.97 11.38 -21.43
N SER A 408 -3.50 12.01 -22.51
CA SER A 408 -2.10 12.45 -22.61
C SER A 408 -1.84 13.80 -21.89
N GLY A 409 -2.85 14.35 -21.22
CA GLY A 409 -2.78 15.66 -20.57
C GLY A 409 -2.92 16.83 -21.55
N GLN A 410 -3.15 16.58 -22.84
CA GLN A 410 -3.36 17.61 -23.84
C GLN A 410 -4.74 18.26 -23.67
N THR A 411 -4.76 19.59 -23.64
CA THR A 411 -6.00 20.36 -23.64
C THR A 411 -6.70 20.22 -25.00
N VAL A 412 -7.92 19.67 -24.98
CA VAL A 412 -8.78 19.46 -26.15
C VAL A 412 -10.03 20.36 -26.14
N GLY A 413 -10.25 21.11 -25.05
CA GLY A 413 -11.28 22.14 -24.95
C GLY A 413 -11.00 23.10 -23.80
N GLY A 414 -11.62 24.27 -23.81
CA GLY A 414 -11.51 25.24 -22.72
C GLY A 414 -12.44 26.46 -22.83
N GLY A 415 -12.52 27.24 -21.76
CA GLY A 415 -13.35 28.45 -21.69
C GLY A 415 -12.97 29.36 -20.54
N GLY A 416 -13.64 30.51 -20.48
CA GLY A 416 -13.25 31.64 -19.63
C GLY A 416 -11.97 32.34 -20.12
N PRO A 417 -11.52 33.39 -19.41
CA PRO A 417 -12.27 34.09 -18.36
C PRO A 417 -13.55 34.73 -18.89
N TYR A 418 -14.54 34.96 -18.04
CA TYR A 418 -15.85 35.48 -18.43
C TYR A 418 -16.03 36.94 -18.01
N SER A 419 -16.85 37.71 -18.74
CA SER A 419 -17.02 39.16 -18.49
C SER A 419 -18.36 39.54 -17.85
N THR A 420 -19.29 38.59 -17.70
CA THR A 420 -20.66 38.88 -17.24
C THR A 420 -21.02 37.99 -16.07
N ALA A 421 -21.35 38.63 -14.94
CA ALA A 421 -21.72 37.97 -13.71
C ALA A 421 -23.09 37.29 -13.82
N ASN A 422 -23.32 36.28 -12.98
CA ASN A 422 -24.61 35.58 -12.82
C ASN A 422 -25.23 35.08 -14.14
N SER A 423 -24.39 34.75 -15.12
CA SER A 423 -24.79 34.44 -16.49
C SER A 423 -24.40 33.02 -16.86
N THR A 424 -25.18 32.41 -17.75
CA THR A 424 -24.94 31.04 -18.20
C THR A 424 -24.28 31.04 -19.58
N PHE A 425 -23.16 30.34 -19.70
CA PHE A 425 -22.39 30.15 -20.92
C PHE A 425 -22.37 28.67 -21.28
N ASN A 426 -22.62 28.36 -22.55
CA ASN A 426 -22.55 26.99 -23.06
C ASN A 426 -21.47 26.90 -24.12
N LYS A 427 -20.65 25.85 -24.06
CA LYS A 427 -19.64 25.56 -25.09
C LYS A 427 -19.63 24.08 -25.39
N THR A 428 -19.81 23.74 -26.65
CA THR A 428 -19.89 22.34 -27.11
C THR A 428 -18.61 21.96 -27.86
N TYR A 429 -18.12 20.75 -27.59
CA TYR A 429 -16.95 20.16 -28.22
C TYR A 429 -17.29 18.75 -28.71
N THR A 430 -16.94 18.44 -29.94
CA THR A 430 -17.01 17.06 -30.44
C THR A 430 -15.74 16.34 -29.99
N LEU A 431 -15.90 15.39 -29.06
CA LEU A 431 -14.80 14.61 -28.50
C LEU A 431 -14.92 13.16 -28.96
N ALA A 432 -13.78 12.54 -29.31
CA ALA A 432 -13.74 11.11 -29.56
C ALA A 432 -14.13 10.33 -28.30
N THR A 433 -14.64 9.11 -28.45
CA THR A 433 -14.85 8.21 -27.32
C THR A 433 -13.56 8.01 -26.52
N GLY A 434 -13.69 8.02 -25.20
CA GLY A 434 -12.53 7.96 -24.29
C GLY A 434 -12.75 8.69 -22.97
N SER A 435 -11.73 8.65 -22.11
CA SER A 435 -11.74 9.31 -20.81
C SER A 435 -11.03 10.67 -20.87
N TYR A 436 -11.63 11.64 -20.20
CA TYR A 436 -11.19 13.03 -20.16
C TYR A 436 -11.24 13.57 -18.73
N THR A 437 -10.46 14.61 -18.48
CA THR A 437 -10.50 15.36 -17.22
C THR A 437 -11.03 16.76 -17.49
N PHE A 438 -12.12 17.14 -16.83
CA PHE A 438 -12.55 18.52 -16.74
C PHE A 438 -11.81 19.18 -15.58
N VAL A 439 -11.13 20.29 -15.85
CA VAL A 439 -10.40 21.09 -14.87
C VAL A 439 -11.00 22.49 -14.88
N ILE A 440 -11.50 22.96 -13.75
CA ILE A 440 -11.97 24.33 -13.57
C ILE A 440 -11.07 25.01 -12.53
N ASN A 441 -10.75 26.28 -12.77
CA ASN A 441 -9.92 27.07 -11.88
C ASN A 441 -10.62 28.39 -11.56
N ASP A 442 -10.34 28.85 -10.36
CA ASP A 442 -10.74 30.14 -9.84
C ASP A 442 -9.48 30.85 -9.29
N GLU A 443 -9.23 32.07 -9.74
CA GLU A 443 -7.97 32.78 -9.48
C GLU A 443 -7.81 33.21 -8.01
N TYR A 444 -8.91 33.54 -7.32
CA TYR A 444 -8.89 34.05 -5.94
C TYR A 444 -9.19 32.96 -4.90
N GLY A 445 -9.65 31.80 -5.35
CA GLY A 445 -9.68 30.58 -4.57
C GLY A 445 -10.91 30.40 -3.69
N ASP A 446 -11.95 31.20 -3.90
CA ASP A 446 -13.26 31.04 -3.30
C ASP A 446 -14.23 30.21 -4.15
N GLY A 447 -13.80 29.84 -5.36
CA GLY A 447 -14.58 29.05 -6.30
C GLY A 447 -15.78 29.84 -6.84
N ILE A 448 -16.71 29.14 -7.49
CA ILE A 448 -17.88 29.81 -8.10
C ILE A 448 -19.15 29.66 -7.26
N CYS A 449 -19.08 29.07 -6.07
CA CYS A 449 -20.23 28.91 -5.18
C CYS A 449 -19.80 28.78 -3.70
N CYS A 450 -20.53 29.30 -2.72
CA CYS A 450 -21.79 30.05 -2.82
C CYS A 450 -21.81 31.35 -2.01
N SER A 451 -20.69 31.72 -1.38
CA SER A 451 -20.56 32.92 -0.53
C SER A 451 -20.62 34.21 -1.35
N TYR A 452 -20.15 34.16 -2.60
CA TYR A 452 -20.02 35.31 -3.49
C TYR A 452 -20.82 35.17 -4.78
N GLY A 453 -21.86 34.34 -4.78
CA GLY A 453 -22.75 34.14 -5.93
C GLY A 453 -23.11 32.67 -6.12
N ASN A 454 -24.16 32.41 -6.90
CA ASN A 454 -24.66 31.05 -7.12
C ASN A 454 -24.20 30.54 -8.50
N GLY A 455 -22.89 30.41 -8.68
CA GLY A 455 -22.27 29.82 -9.86
C GLY A 455 -22.25 28.29 -9.79
N SER A 456 -22.08 27.66 -10.96
CA SER A 456 -21.99 26.19 -11.09
C SER A 456 -21.48 25.81 -12.47
N TYR A 457 -21.07 24.55 -12.63
CA TYR A 457 -20.82 23.97 -13.95
C TYR A 457 -21.50 22.62 -14.12
N THR A 458 -21.81 22.28 -15.38
CA THR A 458 -22.20 20.93 -15.79
C THR A 458 -21.54 20.55 -17.11
N VAL A 459 -21.10 19.30 -17.24
CA VAL A 459 -20.59 18.70 -18.47
C VAL A 459 -21.55 17.60 -18.90
N LYS A 460 -22.11 17.69 -20.11
CA LYS A 460 -23.15 16.78 -20.60
C LYS A 460 -22.81 16.16 -21.94
N ASN A 461 -23.24 14.91 -22.15
CA ASN A 461 -23.39 14.28 -23.47
C ASN A 461 -24.89 14.16 -23.76
N GLY A 462 -25.41 14.99 -24.67
CA GLY A 462 -26.86 15.12 -24.88
C GLY A 462 -27.60 15.54 -23.59
N SER A 463 -28.56 14.72 -23.15
CA SER A 463 -29.29 14.93 -21.90
C SER A 463 -28.56 14.39 -20.65
N THR A 464 -27.52 13.58 -20.82
CA THR A 464 -26.82 12.90 -19.73
C THR A 464 -25.78 13.80 -19.10
N THR A 465 -25.91 14.08 -17.80
CA THR A 465 -24.86 14.77 -17.02
C THR A 465 -23.71 13.81 -16.72
N LEU A 466 -22.52 14.12 -17.22
CA LEU A 466 -21.31 13.33 -16.99
C LEU A 466 -20.59 13.77 -15.71
N THR A 467 -20.52 15.09 -15.49
CA THR A 467 -19.99 15.67 -14.25
C THR A 467 -20.56 17.07 -14.00
N SER A 468 -20.55 17.51 -12.76
CA SER A 468 -21.03 18.84 -12.33
C SER A 468 -20.37 19.27 -11.02
N GLY A 469 -20.41 20.56 -10.72
CA GLY A 469 -19.84 21.12 -9.49
C GLY A 469 -20.02 22.62 -9.39
N GLY A 470 -19.30 23.24 -8.46
CA GLY A 470 -19.33 24.69 -8.25
C GLY A 470 -18.71 25.14 -6.93
N SER A 471 -18.76 24.30 -5.89
CA SER A 471 -18.07 24.56 -4.61
C SER A 471 -16.68 23.95 -4.65
N PHE A 472 -15.65 24.78 -4.79
CA PHE A 472 -14.24 24.41 -4.78
C PHE A 472 -13.40 25.62 -4.33
N GLY A 473 -12.11 25.40 -4.04
CA GLY A 473 -11.18 26.50 -3.75
C GLY A 473 -10.64 27.14 -5.03
N SER A 474 -9.32 27.06 -5.25
CA SER A 474 -8.69 27.57 -6.49
C SER A 474 -8.82 26.66 -7.71
N SER A 475 -9.15 25.38 -7.52
CA SER A 475 -9.32 24.44 -8.64
C SER A 475 -10.15 23.23 -8.25
N GLU A 476 -10.83 22.65 -9.24
CA GLU A 476 -11.46 21.33 -9.15
C GLU A 476 -11.14 20.54 -10.43
N SER A 477 -10.88 19.24 -10.28
CA SER A 477 -10.67 18.32 -11.40
C SER A 477 -11.58 17.11 -11.29
N LYS A 478 -12.39 16.85 -12.33
CA LYS A 478 -13.28 15.70 -12.41
C LYS A 478 -13.08 14.91 -13.70
N GLY A 479 -12.86 13.61 -13.55
CA GLY A 479 -12.85 12.67 -14.67
C GLY A 479 -14.26 12.47 -15.23
N PHE A 480 -14.37 12.29 -16.54
CA PHE A 480 -15.60 11.87 -17.23
C PHE A 480 -15.27 11.01 -18.45
N THR A 481 -16.23 10.22 -18.92
CA THR A 481 -16.08 9.36 -20.09
C THR A 481 -17.07 9.77 -21.18
N VAL A 482 -16.58 9.81 -22.42
CA VAL A 482 -17.39 9.96 -23.63
C VAL A 482 -17.62 8.56 -24.20
N ALA A 483 -18.89 8.15 -24.22
CA ALA A 483 -19.35 6.86 -24.74
C ALA A 483 -19.77 6.94 -26.20
#